data_AF-A0A8S0XIU8-F1
#
_entry.id   AF-A0A8S0XIU8-F1
#
_cell.length_a   1.000
_cell.length_b   1.000
_cell.length_c   1.000
_cell.angle_alpha   90.00
_cell.angle_beta   90.00
_cell.angle_gamma   90.00
#
_symmetry.space_group_name_H-M   'P 1'
#
loop_
_entity.id
_entity.type
_entity.pdbx_description
1 polymer ?
#
loop_
_entity_poly.entity_id
_entity_poly.type
_entity_poly.pdbx_seq_one_letter_code
_entity_poly.pdbx_strand_id
1 'polypeptide(L)' 'MYTWLETASLEEIRVKQQTVRQLLAESRDRDLKADIRRILRFMDEEMVARSELANVMRLSMAH' A
#
# COMPACT_ATOMS: atom_id res chain seq x y z
N MET A 1 3.66 13.37 6.49
CA MET A 1 3.70 12.03 7.10
C MET A 1 2.34 11.40 6.87
N TYR A 2 2.27 10.29 6.12
CA TYR A 2 1.00 9.62 5.83
C TYR A 2 0.64 8.73 7.03
N THR A 3 0.18 9.36 8.11
CA THR A 3 -0.15 8.73 9.40
C THR A 3 -1.07 7.52 9.27
N TRP A 4 -1.92 7.50 8.25
CA TRP A 4 -2.82 6.38 8.01
C TRP A 4 -2.10 5.09 7.58
N LEU A 5 -1.05 5.18 6.73
CA LEU A 5 -0.36 3.97 6.27
C LEU A 5 0.28 3.25 7.45
N GLU A 6 0.95 3.99 8.33
CA GLU A 6 1.67 3.47 9.51
C GLU A 6 0.76 2.68 10.47
N THR A 7 -0.52 3.05 10.58
CA THR A 7 -1.45 2.44 11.54
C THR A 7 -2.49 1.50 10.90
N ALA A 8 -2.73 1.59 9.59
CA ALA A 8 -3.72 0.77 8.90
C ALA A 8 -3.31 -0.71 8.91
N SER A 9 -4.26 -1.63 9.02
CA SER A 9 -4.03 -3.06 8.81
C SER A 9 -3.77 -3.38 7.33
N LEU A 10 -3.19 -4.56 7.05
CA LEU A 10 -2.95 -5.02 5.67
C LEU A 10 -4.25 -5.14 4.86
N GLU A 11 -5.34 -5.51 5.51
CA GLU A 11 -6.65 -5.61 4.86
C GLU A 11 -7.19 -4.23 4.48
N GLU A 12 -7.11 -3.25 5.39
CA GLU A 12 -7.51 -1.87 5.10
C GLU A 12 -6.69 -1.26 3.96
N ILE A 13 -5.38 -1.54 3.90
CA ILE A 13 -4.52 -1.13 2.78
C ILE A 13 -5.01 -1.75 1.47
N ARG A 14 -5.30 -3.06 1.45
CA ARG A 14 -5.81 -3.76 0.25
C ARG A 14 -7.17 -3.21 -0.22
N VAL A 15 -8.10 -2.98 0.70
CA VAL A 15 -9.40 -2.39 0.40
C VAL A 15 -9.22 -1.00 -0.21
N LYS A 16 -8.35 -0.16 0.39
CA LYS A 16 -8.08 1.18 -0.13
C LYS A 16 -7.42 1.14 -1.51
N GLN A 17 -6.48 0.23 -1.74
CA GLN A 17 -5.87 0.03 -3.06
C GLN A 17 -6.92 -0.29 -4.11
N GLN A 18 -7.91 -1.12 -3.78
CA GLN A 18 -8.99 -1.46 -4.71
C GLN A 18 -9.81 -0.22 -5.09
N THR A 19 -10.20 0.60 -4.12
CA THR A 19 -10.89 1.88 -4.37
C THR A 19 -10.06 2.82 -5.24
N VAL A 20 -8.76 2.94 -4.96
CA VAL A 20 -7.86 3.83 -5.69
C VAL A 20 -7.61 3.32 -7.12
N ARG A 21 -7.57 2.00 -7.34
CA ARG A 21 -7.49 1.39 -8.68
C ARG A 21 -8.76 1.65 -9.50
N GLN A 22 -9.94 1.62 -8.88
CA GLN A 22 -11.19 1.99 -9.55
C GLN A 22 -11.16 3.47 -9.99
N LEU A 23 -10.76 4.37 -9.08
CA LEU A 23 -10.60 5.79 -9.40
C LEU A 23 -9.59 6.03 -10.54
N LEU A 24 -8.50 5.26 -10.59
CA LEU A 24 -7.52 5.34 -11.68
C LEU A 24 -8.13 4.96 -13.04
N ALA A 25 -8.98 3.94 -13.05
CA ALA A 25 -9.63 3.44 -14.27
C ALA A 25 -10.65 4.45 -14.80
N GLU A 26 -11.42 5.08 -13.91
CA GLU A 26 -12.45 6.05 -14.24
C GLU A 26 -11.89 7.43 -14.60
N SER A 27 -10.72 7.79 -14.06
CA SER A 27 -10.11 9.10 -14.31
C SER A 27 -9.63 9.26 -15.75
N ARG A 28 -10.04 10.40 -16.35
CA ARG A 28 -9.57 10.89 -17.65
C ARG A 28 -8.43 11.89 -17.55
N ASP A 29 -8.18 12.42 -16.35
CA ASP A 29 -7.14 13.41 -16.09
C ASP A 29 -5.77 12.72 -15.97
N ARG A 30 -4.81 13.13 -16.82
CA ARG A 30 -3.49 12.51 -16.91
C ARG A 30 -2.65 12.75 -15.65
N ASP A 31 -2.74 13.94 -15.07
CA ASP A 31 -1.93 14.34 -13.92
C ASP A 31 -2.47 13.67 -12.67
N LEU A 32 -3.80 13.65 -12.50
CA LEU A 32 -4.44 12.88 -11.44
C LEU A 32 -4.09 11.38 -11.53
N LYS A 33 -4.04 10.80 -12.74
CA LYS A 33 -3.60 9.40 -12.90
C LYS A 33 -2.14 9.20 -12.49
N ALA A 34 -1.26 10.19 -12.70
CA ALA A 34 0.12 10.11 -12.27
C ALA A 34 0.23 10.11 -10.73
N ASP A 35 -0.54 10.98 -10.07
CA ASP A 35 -0.61 11.04 -8.61
C ASP A 35 -1.22 9.77 -8.02
N ILE A 36 -2.29 9.26 -8.59
CA ILE A 36 -2.90 8.00 -8.16
C ILE A 36 -1.90 6.84 -8.27
N ARG A 37 -1.16 6.72 -9.39
CA ARG A 37 -0.10 5.71 -9.52
C ARG A 37 1.00 5.86 -8.48
N ARG A 38 1.34 7.09 -8.10
CA ARG A 38 2.32 7.36 -7.05
C ARG A 38 1.82 6.86 -5.69
N ILE A 39 0.56 7.14 -5.37
CA ILE A 39 -0.09 6.68 -4.13
C ILE A 39 -0.11 5.14 -4.07
N LEU A 40 -0.49 4.49 -5.17
CA LEU A 40 -0.51 3.02 -5.24
C LEU A 40 0.88 2.42 -4.99
N ARG A 41 1.95 3.01 -5.55
CA ARG A 41 3.32 2.56 -5.29
C ARG A 41 3.69 2.65 -3.81
N PHE A 42 3.36 3.76 -3.14
CA PHE A 42 3.62 3.88 -1.70
C PHE A 42 2.87 2.82 -0.87
N MET A 43 1.63 2.48 -1.26
CA MET A 43 0.89 1.39 -0.61
C MET A 43 1.54 0.03 -0.84
N ASP A 44 1.99 -0.25 -2.08
CA ASP A 44 2.66 -1.51 -2.43
C ASP A 44 4.00 -1.65 -1.67
N GLU A 45 4.80 -0.58 -1.60
CA GLU A 45 6.06 -0.53 -0.85
C GLU A 45 5.84 -0.83 0.64
N GLU A 46 4.84 -0.21 1.27
CA GLU A 46 4.49 -0.47 2.68
C GLU A 46 4.07 -1.94 2.91
N MET A 47 3.28 -2.52 1.99
CA MET A 47 2.88 -3.92 2.08
C MET A 47 4.07 -4.87 1.98
N VAL A 48 5.02 -4.58 1.09
CA VAL A 48 6.26 -5.37 0.96
C VAL A 48 7.08 -5.26 2.23
N ALA A 49 7.34 -4.04 2.72
CA ALA A 49 8.13 -3.81 3.92
C ALA A 49 7.59 -4.57 5.14
N ARG A 50 6.26 -4.60 5.33
CA ARG A 50 5.63 -5.36 6.41
C ARG A 50 5.74 -6.87 6.23
N SER A 51 5.63 -7.36 5.01
CA SER A 51 5.80 -8.78 4.72
C SER A 51 7.23 -9.23 5.00
N GLU A 52 8.22 -8.41 4.62
CA GLU A 52 9.63 -8.66 4.91
C GLU A 52 9.91 -8.64 6.41
N LEU A 53 9.38 -7.65 7.13
CA LEU A 53 9.49 -7.57 8.59
C LEU A 53 8.89 -8.81 9.27
N ALA A 54 7.69 -9.22 8.87
CA ALA A 54 7.04 -10.42 9.40
C ALA A 54 7.86 -11.69 9.12
N ASN A 55 8.52 -11.77 7.95
CA ASN A 55 9.42 -12.88 7.62
C ASN A 55 10.66 -12.89 8.52
N VAL A 56 11.31 -11.73 8.71
CA VAL A 56 12.47 -11.60 9.59
C VAL A 56 12.11 -11.98 11.03
N MET A 57 11.00 -11.47 11.55
CA MET A 57 10.50 -11.82 12.89
C MET A 57 10.28 -13.32 13.04
N ARG A 58 9.66 -13.97 12.06
CA ARG A 58 9.43 -15.42 12.07
C ARG A 58 10.74 -16.22 12.13
N LEU A 59 11.74 -15.82 11.33
CA LEU A 59 13.05 -16.48 11.33
C LEU A 59 13.80 -16.29 12.65
N SER A 60 13.66 -15.12 13.28
CA SER A 60 14.29 -14.82 14.57
C SER A 60 13.67 -15.58 15.75
N MET A 61 12.39 -15.96 15.67
CA MET A 61 11.71 -16.74 16.72
C MET A 61 11.90 -18.26 16.58
N ALA A 62 12.45 -18.72 15.45
CA ALA A 62 12.68 -20.14 15.16
C ALA A 62 14.07 -20.64 15.62
N HIS A 63 14.90 -19.75 16.18
CA HIS A 63 16.20 -20.02 16.80
C HIS A 63 16.12 -19.76 18.30
#